data_AF-A0A9D1EZV6-F1
#
_entry.id   AF-A0A9D1EZV6-F1
#
_cell.length_a   1.000
_cell.length_b   1.000
_cell.length_c   1.000
_cell.angle_alpha   90.00
_cell.angle_beta   90.00
_cell.angle_gamma   90.00
#
_symmetry.space_group_name_H-M   'P 1'
#
loop_
_entity.id
_entity.type
_entity.pdbx_description
1 polymer ?
#
loop_
_entity_poly.entity_id
_entity_poly.type
_entity_poly.pdbx_seq_one_letter_code
_entity_poly.pdbx_strand_id
1 'polypeptide(L)'
;MIETIKQIFYKNKSCGNFIKQSYLSGMFYFKENLKTFSKEFRILSIPLWKKKIKHGFEKYYLFGFVFFKSSSRKMLYKTVLKKIGKEYKHIFINFNCSGETYLFLSYINPPENSVFIATKKYHIDLCRMIHPDIECFYLPDVINLRSFDNVYKEEYNGKIFYNILPFEHFIELEKDLRKGKEIHYCEAICKTIGIKYTKEANRPVISEEVKQSALMKAKRIGLNLDNFVFLCPESQSNENPAKDYWINLTNEFYEQGYDIFINTLSLDPAYGLGKTCFLTFDEAYYIASLSKQIIGLRSGFIEVLTTIRNIRLTCLYTDFKDRGELKPIDAETVLKGFSLKKLPNVIENNISESICQNNNKESICCLKK
;
A
#
# COMPACT_ATOMS: atom_id res chain seq x y z
N MET A 1 23.57 -43.37 -23.43
CA MET A 1 24.87 -43.22 -22.72
C MET A 1 25.33 -41.75 -22.67
N ILE A 2 25.39 -41.04 -23.80
CA ILE A 2 25.81 -39.62 -23.88
C ILE A 2 24.85 -38.68 -23.10
N GLU A 3 23.53 -38.89 -23.17
CA GLU A 3 22.57 -38.11 -22.38
C GLU A 3 22.70 -38.35 -20.87
N THR A 4 23.06 -39.57 -20.48
CA THR A 4 23.24 -39.99 -19.08
C THR A 4 24.48 -39.35 -18.46
N ILE A 5 25.57 -39.21 -19.22
CA ILE A 5 26.80 -38.54 -18.79
C ILE A 5 26.57 -37.03 -18.61
N LYS A 6 25.84 -36.37 -19.54
CA LYS A 6 25.49 -34.94 -19.39
C LYS A 6 24.68 -34.67 -18.11
N GLN A 7 23.77 -35.56 -17.72
CA GLN A 7 22.99 -35.42 -16.49
C GLN A 7 23.81 -35.63 -15.19
N ILE A 8 24.94 -36.33 -15.26
CA ILE A 8 25.87 -36.50 -14.12
C ILE A 8 26.72 -35.24 -13.94
N PHE A 9 27.24 -34.69 -15.04
CA PHE A 9 28.14 -33.53 -15.00
C PHE A 9 27.43 -32.18 -14.99
N TYR A 10 26.16 -32.11 -15.36
CA TYR A 10 25.37 -30.90 -15.35
C TYR A 10 23.93 -31.18 -14.91
N LYS A 11 23.47 -30.48 -13.87
CA LYS A 11 22.08 -30.50 -13.42
C LYS A 11 21.55 -29.08 -13.37
N ASN A 12 20.52 -28.80 -14.16
CA ASN A 12 19.74 -27.56 -14.07
C ASN A 12 18.35 -27.89 -13.53
N LYS A 13 17.97 -27.23 -12.44
CA LYS A 13 16.66 -27.40 -11.80
C LYS A 13 16.06 -26.04 -11.52
N SER A 14 14.95 -25.73 -12.17
CA SER A 14 14.02 -24.68 -11.72
C SER A 14 13.10 -25.27 -10.66
N CYS A 15 13.04 -24.65 -9.48
CA CYS A 15 12.11 -25.04 -8.43
C CYS A 15 11.56 -23.77 -7.79
N GLY A 16 10.28 -23.47 -8.07
CA GLY A 16 9.66 -22.21 -7.65
C GLY A 16 10.46 -21.00 -8.12
N ASN A 17 10.80 -20.11 -7.18
CA ASN A 17 11.55 -18.87 -7.45
C ASN A 17 13.07 -19.07 -7.62
N PHE A 18 13.55 -20.31 -7.64
CA PHE A 18 14.97 -20.61 -7.71
C PHE A 18 15.37 -21.26 -9.03
N ILE A 19 16.47 -20.78 -9.59
CA ILE A 19 17.25 -21.47 -10.61
C ILE A 19 18.48 -22.04 -9.90
N LYS A 20 18.68 -23.35 -9.99
CA LYS A 20 19.82 -24.05 -9.41
C LYS A 20 20.56 -24.78 -10.52
N GLN A 21 21.84 -24.51 -10.67
CA GLN A 21 22.72 -25.18 -11.61
C GLN A 21 23.88 -25.82 -10.84
N SER A 22 24.16 -27.08 -11.13
CA SER A 22 25.27 -27.83 -10.56
C SER A 22 26.12 -28.40 -11.69
N TYR A 23 27.43 -28.24 -11.57
CA TYR A 23 28.40 -28.77 -12.52
C TYR A 23 29.39 -29.68 -11.81
N LEU A 24 29.94 -30.65 -12.55
CA LEU A 24 30.92 -31.64 -12.07
C LEU A 24 30.47 -32.29 -10.76
N SER A 25 29.29 -32.92 -10.76
CA SER A 25 28.73 -33.61 -9.59
C SER A 25 28.58 -32.74 -8.33
N GLY A 26 28.45 -31.42 -8.47
CA GLY A 26 28.28 -30.51 -7.33
C GLY A 26 29.54 -29.76 -6.91
N MET A 27 30.69 -30.01 -7.55
CA MET A 27 31.90 -29.22 -7.29
C MET A 27 31.67 -27.73 -7.56
N PHE A 28 30.94 -27.39 -8.61
CA PHE A 28 30.50 -26.02 -8.86
C PHE A 28 28.98 -25.94 -8.74
N TYR A 29 28.50 -24.95 -8.01
CA TYR A 29 27.08 -24.78 -7.77
C TYR A 29 26.68 -23.31 -7.87
N PHE A 30 25.69 -23.03 -8.70
CA PHE A 30 25.08 -21.72 -8.85
C PHE A 30 23.62 -21.76 -8.42
N LYS A 31 23.21 -20.74 -7.66
CA LYS A 31 21.85 -20.55 -7.20
C LYS A 31 21.43 -19.11 -7.41
N GLU A 32 20.34 -18.92 -8.13
CA GLU A 32 19.69 -17.63 -8.30
C GLU A 32 18.28 -17.69 -7.73
N ASN A 33 17.92 -16.67 -6.96
CA ASN A 33 16.55 -16.41 -6.55
C ASN A 33 16.00 -15.26 -7.39
N LEU A 34 15.03 -15.56 -8.23
CA LEU A 34 14.43 -14.60 -9.16
C LEU A 34 13.64 -13.51 -8.43
N LYS A 35 13.04 -13.84 -7.29
CA LYS A 35 12.22 -12.91 -6.50
C LYS A 35 13.08 -11.90 -5.73
N THR A 36 14.11 -12.38 -5.03
CA THR A 36 15.00 -11.52 -4.22
C THR A 36 16.22 -11.03 -4.98
N PHE A 37 16.34 -11.39 -6.27
CA PHE A 37 17.48 -11.11 -7.14
C PHE A 37 18.84 -11.49 -6.55
N SER A 38 18.85 -12.45 -5.62
CA SER A 38 20.07 -12.91 -4.96
C SER A 38 20.72 -14.01 -5.80
N LYS A 39 22.03 -13.95 -5.94
CA LYS A 39 22.81 -14.96 -6.66
C LYS A 39 23.91 -15.48 -5.75
N GLU A 40 24.23 -16.76 -5.86
CA GLU A 40 25.24 -17.42 -5.05
C GLU A 40 25.98 -18.44 -5.91
N PHE A 41 27.30 -18.39 -5.87
CA PHE A 41 28.18 -19.33 -6.53
C PHE A 41 29.08 -20.00 -5.48
N ARG A 42 29.13 -21.33 -5.51
CA ARG A 42 29.89 -22.16 -4.59
C ARG A 42 30.88 -23.04 -5.33
N ILE A 43 32.04 -23.24 -4.71
CA ILE A 43 33.05 -24.24 -5.10
C ILE A 43 33.19 -25.21 -3.92
N LEU A 44 33.07 -26.51 -4.16
CA LEU A 44 33.12 -27.56 -3.12
C LEU A 44 32.19 -27.24 -1.93
N SER A 45 30.98 -26.77 -2.23
CA SER A 45 29.97 -26.30 -1.26
C SER A 45 30.33 -25.03 -0.47
N ILE A 46 31.52 -24.47 -0.61
CA ILE A 46 31.94 -23.21 0.02
C ILE A 46 31.46 -22.04 -0.85
N PRO A 47 30.72 -21.05 -0.29
CA PRO A 47 30.26 -19.88 -1.05
C PRO A 47 31.45 -18.98 -1.41
N LEU A 48 31.91 -19.10 -2.65
CA LEU A 48 32.95 -18.25 -3.22
C LEU A 48 32.41 -16.84 -3.43
N TRP A 49 31.26 -16.72 -4.10
CA TRP A 49 30.69 -15.43 -4.45
C TRP A 49 29.20 -15.37 -4.14
N LYS A 50 28.73 -14.20 -3.69
CA LYS A 50 27.32 -13.98 -3.44
C LYS A 50 26.91 -12.55 -3.74
N LYS A 51 25.78 -12.38 -4.40
CA LYS A 51 25.04 -11.12 -4.50
C LYS A 51 23.79 -11.22 -3.63
N LYS A 52 23.58 -10.25 -2.74
CA LYS A 52 22.32 -10.07 -2.00
C LYS A 52 21.81 -8.65 -2.20
N ILE A 53 20.49 -8.50 -2.23
CA ILE A 53 19.84 -7.19 -2.18
C ILE A 53 19.17 -7.07 -0.81
N LYS A 54 19.46 -5.99 -0.09
CA LYS A 54 18.85 -5.70 1.20
C LYS A 54 18.85 -4.19 1.45
N HIS A 55 17.70 -3.63 1.84
CA HIS A 55 17.50 -2.21 2.15
C HIS A 55 18.03 -1.25 1.06
N GLY A 56 17.66 -1.47 -0.22
CA GLY A 56 18.12 -0.59 -1.29
C GLY A 56 19.56 -0.75 -1.74
N PHE A 57 20.28 -1.74 -1.22
CA PHE A 57 21.68 -1.98 -1.56
C PHE A 57 21.90 -3.37 -2.14
N GLU A 58 22.65 -3.39 -3.23
CA GLU A 58 23.31 -4.58 -3.75
C GLU A 58 24.63 -4.77 -3.02
N LYS A 59 24.76 -5.88 -2.29
CA LYS A 59 25.98 -6.29 -1.60
C LYS A 59 26.58 -7.50 -2.31
N TYR A 60 27.85 -7.38 -2.67
CA TYR A 60 28.63 -8.44 -3.29
C TYR A 60 29.63 -8.95 -2.27
N TYR A 61 29.63 -10.27 -2.11
CA TYR A 61 30.46 -10.99 -1.16
C TYR A 61 31.45 -11.87 -1.92
N LEU A 62 32.69 -11.92 -1.42
CA LEU A 62 33.72 -12.86 -1.85
C LEU A 62 34.25 -13.56 -0.60
N PHE A 63 34.23 -14.89 -0.58
CA PHE A 63 34.57 -15.71 0.61
C PHE A 63 33.87 -15.26 1.90
N GLY A 64 32.62 -14.78 1.79
CA GLY A 64 31.83 -14.28 2.92
C GLY A 64 32.06 -12.82 3.31
N PHE A 65 33.07 -12.14 2.78
CA PHE A 65 33.34 -10.71 3.03
C PHE A 65 32.67 -9.81 2.00
N VAL A 66 32.06 -8.71 2.44
CA VAL A 66 31.51 -7.69 1.52
C VAL A 66 32.67 -6.91 0.91
N PHE A 67 32.86 -7.01 -0.40
CA PHE A 67 33.90 -6.25 -1.10
C PHE A 67 33.33 -5.12 -1.96
N PHE A 68 32.03 -5.16 -2.28
CA PHE A 68 31.38 -4.10 -3.03
C PHE A 68 29.93 -3.90 -2.57
N LYS A 69 29.52 -2.63 -2.46
CA LYS A 69 28.18 -2.20 -2.09
C LYS A 69 27.76 -1.07 -3.03
N SER A 70 26.59 -1.18 -3.64
CA SER A 70 26.01 -0.13 -4.49
C SER A 70 24.49 -0.03 -4.30
N SER A 71 23.88 1.06 -4.74
CA SER A 71 22.43 1.22 -4.69
C SER A 71 21.72 0.29 -5.69
N SER A 72 20.58 -0.29 -5.31
CA SER A 72 19.75 -1.10 -6.20
C SER A 72 18.87 -0.30 -7.17
N ARG A 73 18.88 1.05 -7.11
CA ARG A 73 18.04 1.90 -7.98
C ARG A 73 18.29 1.69 -9.47
N LYS A 74 19.55 1.64 -9.89
CA LYS A 74 19.87 1.39 -11.31
C LYS A 74 19.37 0.00 -11.77
N MET A 75 19.41 -0.99 -10.87
CA MET A 75 18.84 -2.31 -11.15
C MET A 75 17.31 -2.29 -11.18
N LEU A 76 16.65 -1.52 -10.31
CA LEU A 76 15.21 -1.24 -10.37
C LEU A 76 14.83 -0.66 -11.73
N TYR A 77 15.47 0.44 -12.15
CA TYR A 77 15.18 1.12 -13.41
C TYR A 77 15.40 0.20 -14.61
N LYS A 78 16.53 -0.52 -14.65
CA LYS A 78 16.80 -1.51 -15.69
C LYS A 78 15.76 -2.65 -15.71
N THR A 79 15.25 -3.07 -14.56
CA THR A 79 14.24 -4.13 -14.47
C THR A 79 12.88 -3.65 -14.98
N VAL A 80 12.50 -2.42 -14.63
CA VAL A 80 11.26 -1.78 -15.11
C VAL A 80 11.30 -1.59 -16.62
N LEU A 81 12.39 -1.02 -17.17
CA LEU A 81 12.53 -0.79 -18.63
C LEU A 81 12.51 -2.06 -19.48
N LYS A 82 12.78 -3.24 -18.90
CA LYS A 82 12.65 -4.53 -19.58
C LYS A 82 11.21 -5.03 -19.67
N LYS A 83 10.29 -4.43 -18.92
CA LYS A 83 8.91 -4.88 -18.73
C LYS A 83 7.88 -3.92 -19.32
N ILE A 84 8.27 -2.68 -19.60
CA ILE A 84 7.40 -1.67 -20.20
C ILE A 84 7.86 -1.33 -21.62
N GLY A 85 6.99 -0.68 -22.39
CA GLY A 85 7.29 -0.19 -23.73
C GLY A 85 8.30 0.98 -23.73
N LYS A 86 8.78 1.33 -24.93
CA LYS A 86 9.81 2.37 -25.13
C LYS A 86 9.22 3.78 -25.23
N GLU A 87 7.92 3.90 -25.43
CA GLU A 87 7.14 5.13 -25.56
C GLU A 87 7.16 5.98 -24.29
N TYR A 88 7.21 5.35 -23.12
CA TYR A 88 7.10 6.05 -21.84
C TYR A 88 8.31 6.91 -21.50
N LYS A 89 8.14 8.21 -21.32
CA LYS A 89 9.18 9.15 -20.86
C LYS A 89 9.20 9.31 -19.34
N HIS A 90 8.03 9.30 -18.72
CA HIS A 90 7.84 9.53 -17.29
C HIS A 90 7.36 8.25 -16.61
N ILE A 91 8.11 7.74 -15.63
CA ILE A 91 7.87 6.42 -15.04
C ILE A 91 7.71 6.58 -13.53
N PHE A 92 6.49 6.38 -13.03
CA PHE A 92 6.14 6.52 -11.63
C PHE A 92 6.15 5.16 -10.93
N ILE A 93 7.09 4.94 -10.01
CA ILE A 93 7.23 3.67 -9.30
C ILE A 93 6.64 3.78 -7.90
N ASN A 94 5.62 2.97 -7.62
CA ASN A 94 4.89 3.02 -6.36
C ASN A 94 5.19 1.83 -5.44
N PHE A 95 5.72 2.14 -4.25
CA PHE A 95 5.99 1.18 -3.18
C PHE A 95 5.18 1.41 -1.90
N ASN A 96 4.31 2.43 -1.88
CA ASN A 96 3.71 2.91 -0.64
C ASN A 96 2.42 2.18 -0.28
N CYS A 97 1.77 2.62 0.79
CA CYS A 97 0.47 2.13 1.19
C CYS A 97 -0.63 2.96 0.49
N SER A 98 -1.89 2.59 0.71
CA SER A 98 -3.03 3.14 -0.05
C SER A 98 -3.23 4.64 0.16
N GLY A 99 -2.98 5.16 1.36
CA GLY A 99 -3.19 6.57 1.69
C GLY A 99 -2.16 7.46 0.99
N GLU A 100 -0.89 7.12 1.14
CA GLU A 100 0.24 7.77 0.44
C GLU A 100 0.03 7.76 -1.07
N THR A 101 -0.43 6.61 -1.60
CA THR A 101 -0.71 6.45 -3.03
C THR A 101 -1.84 7.36 -3.47
N TYR A 102 -2.96 7.35 -2.75
CA TYR A 102 -4.11 8.19 -3.05
C TYR A 102 -3.76 9.68 -3.05
N LEU A 103 -3.09 10.16 -2.00
CA LEU A 103 -2.73 11.58 -1.91
C LEU A 103 -1.75 11.97 -3.03
N PHE A 104 -0.74 11.14 -3.28
CA PHE A 104 0.18 11.38 -4.39
C PHE A 104 -0.56 11.51 -5.73
N LEU A 105 -1.42 10.53 -6.06
CA LEU A 105 -2.19 10.54 -7.31
C LEU A 105 -3.14 11.74 -7.39
N SER A 106 -3.74 12.15 -6.27
CA SER A 106 -4.68 13.27 -6.23
C SER A 106 -4.03 14.60 -6.61
N TYR A 107 -2.78 14.84 -6.21
CA TYR A 107 -2.11 16.12 -6.43
C TYR A 107 -1.34 16.24 -7.75
N ILE A 108 -0.95 15.12 -8.35
CA ILE A 108 -0.17 15.17 -9.60
C ILE A 108 -1.08 15.25 -10.82
N ASN A 109 -0.58 15.95 -11.84
CA ASN A 109 -1.04 15.85 -13.21
C ASN A 109 0.11 15.27 -14.03
N PRO A 110 0.12 13.94 -14.28
CA PRO A 110 1.22 13.29 -14.97
C PRO A 110 1.40 13.86 -16.38
N PRO A 111 2.65 14.09 -16.84
CA PRO A 111 2.90 14.53 -18.21
C PRO A 111 2.46 13.50 -19.25
N GLU A 112 2.41 13.88 -20.52
CA GLU A 112 2.26 12.93 -21.62
C GLU A 112 3.35 11.84 -21.58
N ASN A 113 3.04 10.67 -22.14
CA ASN A 113 3.92 9.49 -22.13
C ASN A 113 4.34 9.06 -20.71
N SER A 114 3.41 9.17 -19.76
CA SER A 114 3.56 8.67 -18.40
C SER A 114 3.09 7.22 -18.25
N VAL A 115 3.71 6.49 -17.32
CA VAL A 115 3.27 5.16 -16.90
C VAL A 115 3.43 4.99 -15.39
N PHE A 116 2.49 4.28 -14.77
CA PHE A 116 2.59 3.87 -13.37
C PHE A 116 3.05 2.43 -13.24
N ILE A 117 3.91 2.18 -12.25
CA ILE A 117 4.38 0.86 -11.87
C ILE A 117 3.83 0.52 -10.50
N ALA A 118 2.89 -0.42 -10.48
CA ALA A 118 2.25 -0.93 -9.29
C ALA A 118 3.01 -2.14 -8.72
N THR A 119 3.36 -2.09 -7.43
CA THR A 119 3.87 -3.26 -6.70
C THR A 119 2.80 -4.05 -5.95
N LYS A 120 1.59 -3.48 -5.83
CA LYS A 120 0.42 -4.10 -5.19
C LYS A 120 -0.80 -3.90 -6.10
N LYS A 121 -1.74 -4.86 -6.12
CA LYS A 121 -2.89 -4.81 -7.03
C LYS A 121 -3.76 -3.58 -6.82
N TYR A 122 -4.00 -3.17 -5.57
CA TYR A 122 -4.79 -1.98 -5.27
C TYR A 122 -4.17 -0.66 -5.78
N HIS A 123 -2.86 -0.62 -6.11
CA HIS A 123 -2.29 0.56 -6.77
C HIS A 123 -2.88 0.75 -8.17
N ILE A 124 -3.24 -0.35 -8.85
CA ILE A 124 -3.87 -0.31 -10.17
C ILE A 124 -5.28 0.27 -10.01
N ASP A 125 -6.04 -0.22 -9.03
CA ASP A 125 -7.38 0.27 -8.73
C ASP A 125 -7.35 1.79 -8.44
N LEU A 126 -6.43 2.25 -7.57
CA LEU A 126 -6.27 3.67 -7.26
C LEU A 126 -5.84 4.51 -8.47
N CYS A 127 -4.93 3.99 -9.31
CA CYS A 127 -4.52 4.66 -10.53
C CYS A 127 -5.71 4.81 -11.49
N ARG A 128 -6.48 3.73 -11.69
CA ARG A 128 -7.70 3.74 -12.53
C ARG A 128 -8.74 4.73 -12.02
N MET A 129 -8.90 4.85 -10.69
CA MET A 129 -9.84 5.79 -10.08
C MET A 129 -9.46 7.26 -10.33
N ILE A 130 -8.18 7.62 -10.26
CA ILE A 130 -7.75 9.03 -10.30
C ILE A 130 -7.26 9.46 -11.69
N HIS A 131 -6.60 8.56 -12.41
CA HIS A 131 -5.98 8.78 -13.72
C HIS A 131 -6.35 7.62 -14.67
N PRO A 132 -7.63 7.49 -15.08
CA PRO A 132 -8.11 6.36 -15.88
C PRO A 132 -7.41 6.22 -17.23
N ASP A 133 -6.88 7.31 -17.78
CA ASP A 133 -6.23 7.34 -19.10
C ASP A 133 -4.74 6.96 -19.06
N ILE A 134 -4.19 6.68 -17.88
CA ILE A 134 -2.76 6.35 -17.73
C ILE A 134 -2.58 4.85 -17.49
N GLU A 135 -1.73 4.23 -18.32
CA GLU A 135 -1.37 2.84 -18.13
C GLU A 135 -0.67 2.58 -16.79
N CYS A 136 -1.04 1.45 -16.17
CA CYS A 136 -0.49 1.01 -14.90
C CYS A 136 -0.05 -0.47 -14.98
N PHE A 137 1.25 -0.73 -14.89
CA PHE A 137 1.81 -2.09 -14.95
C PHE A 137 1.99 -2.68 -13.55
N TYR A 138 1.49 -3.90 -13.34
CA TYR A 138 1.69 -4.64 -12.11
C TYR A 138 3.02 -5.41 -12.13
N LEU A 139 4.02 -4.90 -11.41
CA LEU A 139 5.35 -5.50 -11.29
C LEU A 139 5.69 -5.75 -9.81
N PRO A 140 5.11 -6.76 -9.14
CA PRO A 140 5.28 -6.97 -7.69
C PRO A 140 6.71 -7.27 -7.27
N ASP A 141 7.50 -7.94 -8.11
CA ASP A 141 8.84 -8.39 -7.73
C ASP A 141 9.83 -7.24 -7.55
N VAL A 142 9.58 -6.07 -8.16
CA VAL A 142 10.47 -4.91 -8.05
C VAL A 142 10.46 -4.28 -6.66
N ILE A 143 9.51 -4.65 -5.78
CA ILE A 143 9.50 -4.24 -4.36
C ILE A 143 10.81 -4.60 -3.65
N ASN A 144 11.45 -5.71 -4.05
CA ASN A 144 12.72 -6.15 -3.47
C ASN A 144 13.90 -5.25 -3.85
N LEU A 145 13.71 -4.37 -4.84
CA LEU A 145 14.69 -3.38 -5.30
C LEU A 145 14.42 -1.98 -4.73
N ARG A 146 13.37 -1.81 -3.90
CA ARG A 146 13.04 -0.54 -3.25
C ARG A 146 14.24 -0.04 -2.44
N SER A 147 14.60 1.22 -2.69
CA SER A 147 15.63 1.90 -1.91
C SER A 147 15.08 2.63 -0.70
N PHE A 148 15.94 2.71 0.33
CA PHE A 148 15.75 3.50 1.54
C PHE A 148 16.61 4.76 1.38
N ASP A 149 16.30 5.55 0.36
CA ASP A 149 16.90 6.86 0.12
C ASP A 149 15.80 7.92 0.00
N ASN A 150 16.20 9.18 -0.19
CA ASN A 150 15.31 10.33 -0.31
C ASN A 150 15.12 10.79 -1.77
N VAL A 151 15.51 9.96 -2.75
CA VAL A 151 15.52 10.41 -4.15
C VAL A 151 14.13 10.24 -4.76
N TYR A 152 13.38 11.34 -4.80
CA TYR A 152 12.06 11.40 -5.44
C TYR A 152 12.14 11.27 -6.96
N LYS A 153 13.10 11.92 -7.61
CA LYS A 153 13.19 12.02 -9.07
C LYS A 153 14.63 11.84 -9.57
N GLU A 154 14.83 11.04 -10.61
CA GLU A 154 16.14 10.82 -11.25
C GLU A 154 15.99 10.55 -12.76
N GLU A 155 16.94 11.03 -13.55
CA GLU A 155 17.03 10.67 -14.97
C GLU A 155 17.91 9.41 -15.17
N TYR A 156 17.43 8.47 -15.98
CA TYR A 156 18.16 7.25 -16.33
C TYR A 156 17.82 6.80 -17.74
N ASN A 157 18.84 6.65 -18.60
CA ASN A 157 18.70 6.26 -20.01
C ASN A 157 17.69 7.12 -20.79
N GLY A 158 17.73 8.45 -20.60
CA GLY A 158 16.83 9.40 -21.27
C GLY A 158 15.37 9.32 -20.81
N LYS A 159 15.09 8.61 -19.70
CA LYS A 159 13.78 8.51 -19.05
C LYS A 159 13.84 9.16 -17.67
N ILE A 160 12.69 9.64 -17.20
CA ILE A 160 12.57 10.25 -15.88
C ILE A 160 11.83 9.28 -14.96
N PHE A 161 12.51 8.84 -13.91
CA PHE A 161 11.94 7.98 -12.88
C PHE A 161 11.50 8.82 -11.69
N TYR A 162 10.27 8.56 -11.22
CA TYR A 162 9.70 9.12 -10.01
C TYR A 162 9.55 7.97 -9.00
N ASN A 163 10.36 7.96 -7.96
CA ASN A 163 10.16 7.08 -6.81
C ASN A 163 9.12 7.75 -5.91
N ILE A 164 7.86 7.32 -6.02
CA ILE A 164 6.74 7.94 -5.30
C ILE A 164 7.04 7.91 -3.80
N LEU A 165 7.03 9.08 -3.14
CA LEU A 165 7.22 9.28 -1.70
C LEU A 165 8.31 8.35 -1.10
N PRO A 166 9.60 8.70 -1.28
CA PRO A 166 10.72 7.89 -0.80
C PRO A 166 10.62 7.63 0.72
N PHE A 167 11.12 6.48 1.20
CA PHE A 167 10.86 6.06 2.59
C PHE A 167 11.38 7.04 3.65
N GLU A 168 12.51 7.72 3.36
CA GLU A 168 13.11 8.72 4.24
C GLU A 168 12.15 9.87 4.58
N HIS A 169 11.26 10.24 3.65
CA HIS A 169 10.24 11.25 3.86
C HIS A 169 9.38 10.95 5.10
N PHE A 170 8.96 9.69 5.28
CA PHE A 170 8.12 9.31 6.41
C PHE A 170 8.91 9.25 7.72
N ILE A 171 10.19 8.86 7.67
CA ILE A 171 11.07 8.88 8.84
C ILE A 171 11.20 10.32 9.37
N GLU A 172 11.46 11.27 8.47
CA GLU A 172 11.59 12.69 8.83
C GLU A 172 10.28 13.27 9.35
N LEU A 173 9.17 13.04 8.64
CA LEU A 173 7.85 13.52 9.05
C LEU A 173 7.48 13.02 10.45
N GLU A 174 7.56 11.72 10.68
CA GLU A 174 7.17 11.14 11.97
C GLU A 174 8.11 11.55 13.10
N LYS A 175 9.41 11.75 12.80
CA LYS A 175 10.37 12.30 13.76
C LYS A 175 10.03 13.74 14.14
N ASP A 176 9.58 14.54 13.18
CA ASP A 176 9.16 15.91 13.41
C ASP A 176 7.85 16.00 14.21
N LEU A 177 6.88 15.14 13.90
CA LEU A 177 5.64 15.02 14.67
C LEU A 177 5.91 14.65 16.14
N ARG A 178 6.79 13.65 16.40
CA ARG A 178 7.20 13.27 17.76
C ARG A 178 7.91 14.38 18.52
N LYS A 179 8.48 15.37 17.82
CA LYS A 179 9.10 16.56 18.42
C LYS A 179 8.08 17.69 18.65
N GLY A 180 6.80 17.45 18.41
CA GLY A 180 5.74 18.44 18.57
C GLY A 180 5.71 19.49 17.46
N LYS A 181 6.34 19.25 16.30
CA LYS A 181 6.21 20.19 15.18
C LYS A 181 4.81 20.14 14.59
N GLU A 182 4.23 21.30 14.35
CA GLU A 182 2.94 21.44 13.66
C GLU A 182 3.12 21.24 12.15
N ILE A 183 3.04 20.00 11.70
CA ILE A 183 3.10 19.62 10.29
C ILE A 183 1.96 18.66 10.01
N HIS A 184 1.24 18.87 8.91
CA HIS A 184 0.28 17.88 8.43
C HIS A 184 0.92 16.96 7.39
N TYR A 185 0.64 15.66 7.48
CA TYR A 185 1.15 14.63 6.58
C TYR A 185 0.88 14.93 5.10
N CYS A 186 -0.31 15.43 4.76
CA CYS A 186 -0.65 15.78 3.38
C CYS A 186 0.17 16.98 2.85
N GLU A 187 0.45 17.96 3.70
CA GLU A 187 1.28 19.12 3.35
C GLU A 187 2.74 18.71 3.14
N ALA A 188 3.23 17.80 3.99
CA ALA A 188 4.56 17.22 3.84
C ALA A 188 4.70 16.45 2.51
N ILE A 189 3.69 15.68 2.12
CA ILE A 189 3.63 15.00 0.82
C ILE A 189 3.73 16.02 -0.33
N CYS A 190 2.92 17.08 -0.30
CA CYS A 190 2.94 18.15 -1.31
C CYS A 190 4.33 18.79 -1.43
N LYS A 191 4.98 19.06 -0.28
CA LYS A 191 6.34 19.58 -0.23
C LYS A 191 7.35 18.63 -0.87
N THR A 192 7.27 17.33 -0.61
CA THR A 192 8.19 16.33 -1.19
C THR A 192 8.03 16.19 -2.70
N ILE A 193 6.80 16.30 -3.22
CA ILE A 193 6.57 16.25 -4.68
C ILE A 193 6.86 17.58 -5.37
N GLY A 194 7.08 18.67 -4.62
CA GLY A 194 7.36 20.01 -5.14
C GLY A 194 6.12 20.76 -5.60
N ILE A 195 4.95 20.49 -5.02
CA ILE A 195 3.67 21.13 -5.35
C ILE A 195 3.15 21.89 -4.13
N LYS A 196 2.44 23.00 -4.37
CA LYS A 196 1.75 23.74 -3.32
C LYS A 196 0.54 22.95 -2.83
N TYR A 197 0.43 22.75 -1.52
CA TYR A 197 -0.76 22.14 -0.92
C TYR A 197 -2.02 22.97 -1.19
N THR A 198 -3.10 22.28 -1.57
CA THR A 198 -4.43 22.83 -1.80
C THR A 198 -5.49 21.89 -1.22
N LYS A 199 -6.64 22.44 -0.83
CA LYS A 199 -7.82 21.65 -0.40
C LYS A 199 -8.57 21.02 -1.57
N GLU A 200 -8.26 21.42 -2.80
CA GLU A 200 -8.83 20.86 -4.03
C GLU A 200 -7.76 20.06 -4.78
N ALA A 201 -8.13 18.87 -5.25
CA ALA A 201 -7.25 17.95 -5.96
C ALA A 201 -8.09 17.04 -6.88
N ASN A 202 -7.45 16.18 -7.67
CA ASN A 202 -8.14 15.18 -8.48
C ASN A 202 -8.98 14.24 -7.61
N ARG A 203 -10.13 13.80 -8.14
CA ARG A 203 -11.09 12.97 -7.41
C ARG A 203 -11.22 11.59 -8.03
N PRO A 204 -11.59 10.57 -7.24
CA PRO A 204 -11.99 9.28 -7.77
C PRO A 204 -13.14 9.39 -8.77
N VAL A 205 -12.98 8.68 -9.89
CA VAL A 205 -14.02 8.41 -10.88
C VAL A 205 -14.23 6.89 -10.90
N ILE A 206 -15.49 6.48 -10.85
CA ILE A 206 -15.88 5.06 -10.86
C ILE A 206 -16.58 4.76 -12.18
N SER A 207 -16.02 3.81 -12.94
CA SER A 207 -16.63 3.37 -14.20
C SER A 207 -17.93 2.61 -13.97
N GLU A 208 -18.79 2.55 -14.98
CA GLU A 208 -20.08 1.88 -14.84
C GLU A 208 -19.91 0.36 -14.64
N GLU A 209 -18.92 -0.25 -15.28
CA GLU A 209 -18.59 -1.67 -15.13
C GLU A 209 -18.23 -2.02 -13.67
N VAL A 210 -17.48 -1.14 -13.01
CA VAL A 210 -17.11 -1.29 -11.60
C VAL A 210 -18.36 -1.21 -10.71
N LYS A 211 -19.26 -0.26 -10.97
CA LYS A 211 -20.52 -0.16 -10.21
C LYS A 211 -21.36 -1.42 -10.34
N GLN A 212 -21.52 -1.93 -11.56
CA GLN A 212 -22.28 -3.17 -11.81
C GLN A 212 -21.64 -4.38 -11.11
N SER A 213 -20.31 -4.52 -11.18
CA SER A 213 -19.58 -5.58 -10.47
C SER A 213 -19.79 -5.51 -8.95
N ALA A 214 -19.67 -4.30 -8.38
CA ALA A 214 -19.88 -4.05 -6.95
C ALA A 214 -21.31 -4.41 -6.50
N LEU A 215 -22.33 -3.97 -7.24
CA LEU A 215 -23.74 -4.28 -6.94
C LEU A 215 -24.02 -5.78 -7.01
N MET A 216 -23.48 -6.48 -8.01
CA MET A 216 -23.61 -7.93 -8.10
C MET A 216 -23.01 -8.64 -6.89
N LYS A 217 -21.84 -8.20 -6.41
CA LYS A 217 -21.19 -8.77 -5.23
C LYS A 217 -21.97 -8.48 -3.94
N ALA A 218 -22.44 -7.26 -3.75
CA ALA A 218 -23.28 -6.88 -2.62
C ALA A 218 -24.60 -7.67 -2.58
N LYS A 219 -25.24 -7.86 -3.74
CA LYS A 219 -26.47 -8.66 -3.86
C LYS A 219 -26.24 -10.14 -3.52
N ARG A 220 -25.09 -10.71 -3.90
CA ARG A 220 -24.75 -12.12 -3.60
C ARG A 220 -24.64 -12.42 -2.11
N ILE A 221 -24.17 -11.45 -1.33
CA ILE A 221 -24.13 -11.58 0.14
C ILE A 221 -25.43 -11.12 0.81
N GLY A 222 -26.43 -10.69 0.02
CA GLY A 222 -27.71 -10.20 0.51
C GLY A 222 -27.62 -8.90 1.29
N LEU A 223 -26.64 -8.02 0.99
CA LEU A 223 -26.50 -6.73 1.65
C LEU A 223 -27.71 -5.84 1.31
N ASN A 224 -28.37 -5.27 2.32
CA ASN A 224 -29.44 -4.28 2.15
C ASN A 224 -28.84 -2.92 1.78
N LEU A 225 -28.70 -2.66 0.48
CA LEU A 225 -28.10 -1.44 -0.05
C LEU A 225 -28.88 -0.16 0.32
N ASP A 226 -30.15 -0.25 0.71
CA ASP A 226 -30.95 0.90 1.08
C ASP A 226 -30.77 1.31 2.55
N ASN A 227 -30.28 0.40 3.40
CA ASN A 227 -30.16 0.63 4.84
C ASN A 227 -29.00 -0.15 5.49
N PHE A 228 -27.76 0.31 5.26
CA PHE A 228 -26.59 -0.32 5.85
C PHE A 228 -25.51 0.66 6.29
N VAL A 229 -24.61 0.19 7.17
CA VAL A 229 -23.40 0.89 7.61
C VAL A 229 -22.17 0.19 7.03
N PHE A 230 -21.18 0.98 6.60
CA PHE A 230 -19.93 0.49 6.03
C PHE A 230 -18.79 0.61 7.05
N LEU A 231 -18.24 -0.52 7.49
CA LEU A 231 -17.17 -0.57 8.48
C LEU A 231 -15.80 -0.84 7.84
N CYS A 232 -14.78 -0.09 8.28
CA CYS A 232 -13.37 -0.29 7.91
C CYS A 232 -12.53 -0.55 9.19
N PRO A 233 -12.57 -1.77 9.76
CA PRO A 233 -11.97 -2.04 11.07
C PRO A 233 -10.46 -2.31 11.03
N GLU A 234 -9.82 -2.35 9.86
CA GLU A 234 -8.42 -2.74 9.70
C GLU A 234 -7.51 -1.56 9.38
N SER A 235 -6.33 -1.52 10.03
CA SER A 235 -5.25 -0.58 9.69
C SER A 235 -3.88 -1.23 9.83
N GLN A 236 -2.96 -0.86 8.93
CA GLN A 236 -1.56 -1.31 8.98
C GLN A 236 -0.72 -0.50 9.97
N SER A 237 -1.08 0.77 10.19
CA SER A 237 -0.29 1.68 11.02
C SER A 237 -0.81 1.73 12.45
N ASN A 238 -2.12 1.79 12.61
CA ASN A 238 -2.79 1.95 13.90
C ASN A 238 -2.89 0.65 14.70
N GLU A 239 -2.85 0.76 16.02
CA GLU A 239 -3.33 -0.26 16.94
C GLU A 239 -4.79 -0.60 16.69
N ASN A 240 -5.12 -1.88 16.83
CA ASN A 240 -6.51 -2.32 16.70
C ASN A 240 -7.21 -2.02 18.03
N PRO A 241 -8.43 -1.45 18.01
CA PRO A 241 -9.27 -1.41 19.19
C PRO A 241 -9.48 -2.80 19.80
N ALA A 242 -9.87 -2.83 21.07
CA ALA A 242 -10.32 -4.05 21.73
C ALA A 242 -11.44 -4.74 20.92
N LYS A 243 -11.47 -6.08 20.94
CA LYS A 243 -12.46 -6.86 20.16
C LYS A 243 -13.90 -6.46 20.49
N ASP A 244 -14.19 -6.25 21.77
CA ASP A 244 -15.53 -5.89 22.25
C ASP A 244 -16.04 -4.58 21.64
N TYR A 245 -15.15 -3.68 21.24
CA TYR A 245 -15.54 -2.42 20.61
C TYR A 245 -16.33 -2.65 19.32
N TRP A 246 -15.79 -3.45 18.38
CA TRP A 246 -16.46 -3.71 17.11
C TRP A 246 -17.71 -4.58 17.30
N ILE A 247 -17.65 -5.57 18.19
CA ILE A 247 -18.79 -6.41 18.52
C ILE A 247 -19.96 -5.55 19.02
N ASN A 248 -19.72 -4.71 20.03
CA ASN A 248 -20.75 -3.83 20.59
C ASN A 248 -21.30 -2.87 19.52
N LEU A 249 -20.42 -2.24 18.73
CA LEU A 249 -20.83 -1.34 17.65
C LEU A 249 -21.73 -2.04 16.62
N THR A 250 -21.38 -3.24 16.20
CA THR A 250 -22.22 -3.99 15.24
C THR A 250 -23.55 -4.41 15.84
N ASN A 251 -23.59 -4.81 17.11
CA ASN A 251 -24.84 -5.16 17.79
C ASN A 251 -25.77 -3.94 17.87
N GLU A 252 -25.25 -2.77 18.26
CA GLU A 252 -26.04 -1.53 18.33
C GLU A 252 -26.66 -1.14 16.99
N PHE A 253 -25.93 -1.27 15.88
CA PHE A 253 -26.47 -1.00 14.54
C PHE A 253 -27.50 -2.03 14.09
N TYR A 254 -27.26 -3.30 14.41
CA TYR A 254 -28.18 -4.39 14.11
C TYR A 254 -29.51 -4.22 14.85
N GLU A 255 -29.47 -3.87 16.14
CA GLU A 255 -30.66 -3.56 16.96
C GLU A 255 -31.43 -2.35 16.43
N GLN A 256 -30.75 -1.39 15.79
CA GLN A 256 -31.36 -0.25 15.11
C GLN A 256 -31.92 -0.59 13.70
N GLY A 257 -31.79 -1.84 13.26
CA GLY A 257 -32.32 -2.31 11.97
C GLY A 257 -31.42 -2.02 10.76
N TYR A 258 -30.15 -1.67 10.98
CA TYR A 258 -29.18 -1.52 9.90
C TYR A 258 -28.54 -2.86 9.54
N ASP A 259 -28.32 -3.08 8.25
CA ASP A 259 -27.40 -4.09 7.79
C ASP A 259 -25.94 -3.57 7.89
N ILE A 260 -24.97 -4.46 7.91
CA ILE A 260 -23.58 -4.07 8.19
C ILE A 260 -22.66 -4.71 7.17
N PHE A 261 -21.93 -3.89 6.42
CA PHE A 261 -20.85 -4.34 5.56
C PHE A 261 -19.51 -4.13 6.27
N ILE A 262 -18.74 -5.21 6.45
CA ILE A 262 -17.42 -5.18 7.09
C ILE A 262 -16.35 -5.34 6.01
N ASN A 263 -15.63 -4.25 5.72
CA ASN A 263 -14.52 -4.23 4.78
C ASN A 263 -13.25 -4.77 5.45
N THR A 264 -13.06 -6.08 5.36
CA THR A 264 -11.91 -6.82 5.89
C THR A 264 -11.37 -7.79 4.85
N LEU A 265 -10.09 -8.14 4.96
CA LEU A 265 -9.49 -9.20 4.13
C LEU A 265 -10.03 -10.59 4.45
N SER A 266 -10.48 -10.82 5.69
CA SER A 266 -11.02 -12.10 6.15
C SER A 266 -11.97 -11.87 7.31
N LEU A 267 -13.17 -12.46 7.25
CA LEU A 267 -14.14 -12.33 8.34
C LEU A 267 -13.58 -12.89 9.65
N ASP A 268 -13.28 -12.01 10.59
CA ASP A 268 -12.89 -12.34 11.96
C ASP A 268 -14.10 -12.12 12.88
N PRO A 269 -14.49 -13.10 13.72
CA PRO A 269 -15.53 -12.90 14.74
C PRO A 269 -15.29 -11.69 15.66
N ALA A 270 -14.04 -11.23 15.78
CA ALA A 270 -13.66 -10.01 16.50
C ALA A 270 -14.27 -8.73 15.91
N TYR A 271 -14.80 -8.76 14.69
CA TYR A 271 -15.48 -7.62 14.06
C TYR A 271 -17.00 -7.65 14.23
N GLY A 272 -17.55 -8.65 14.92
CA GLY A 272 -18.96 -8.74 15.25
C GLY A 272 -19.85 -9.21 14.11
N LEU A 273 -21.11 -8.77 14.13
CA LEU A 273 -22.14 -9.20 13.19
C LEU A 273 -22.06 -8.37 11.91
N GLY A 274 -21.91 -9.03 10.75
CA GLY A 274 -21.96 -8.34 9.48
C GLY A 274 -21.65 -9.24 8.29
N LYS A 275 -21.78 -8.65 7.11
CA LYS A 275 -21.53 -9.28 5.82
C LYS A 275 -20.23 -8.77 5.25
N THR A 276 -19.52 -9.64 4.53
CA THR A 276 -18.28 -9.24 3.84
C THR A 276 -18.16 -9.98 2.52
N CYS A 277 -17.48 -9.35 1.57
CA CYS A 277 -17.03 -9.99 0.34
C CYS A 277 -15.79 -9.26 -0.17
N PHE A 278 -15.02 -9.93 -1.03
CA PHE A 278 -13.89 -9.28 -1.68
C PHE A 278 -14.38 -8.20 -2.66
N LEU A 279 -14.02 -6.96 -2.36
CA LEU A 279 -14.19 -5.80 -3.24
C LEU A 279 -12.81 -5.27 -3.64
N THR A 280 -12.64 -4.86 -4.90
CA THR A 280 -11.51 -4.01 -5.31
C THR A 280 -11.68 -2.61 -4.72
N PHE A 281 -10.62 -1.79 -4.78
CA PHE A 281 -10.62 -0.49 -4.10
C PHE A 281 -11.74 0.45 -4.58
N ASP A 282 -12.02 0.43 -5.89
CA ASP A 282 -13.07 1.21 -6.54
C ASP A 282 -14.47 0.63 -6.34
N GLU A 283 -14.63 -0.70 -6.31
CA GLU A 283 -15.88 -1.34 -5.91
C GLU A 283 -16.23 -0.99 -4.45
N ALA A 284 -15.26 -1.05 -3.54
CA ALA A 284 -15.45 -0.72 -2.14
C ALA A 284 -15.78 0.76 -1.94
N TYR A 285 -15.13 1.66 -2.70
CA TYR A 285 -15.49 3.08 -2.74
C TYR A 285 -16.95 3.28 -3.15
N TYR A 286 -17.40 2.58 -4.20
CA TYR A 286 -18.78 2.71 -4.67
C TYR A 286 -19.78 2.15 -3.66
N ILE A 287 -19.56 0.96 -3.10
CA ILE A 287 -20.44 0.41 -2.06
C ILE A 287 -20.47 1.36 -0.85
N ALA A 288 -19.34 1.87 -0.39
CA ALA A 288 -19.30 2.84 0.71
C ALA A 288 -20.10 4.12 0.40
N SER A 289 -20.19 4.54 -0.87
CA SER A 289 -20.99 5.71 -1.28
C SER A 289 -22.51 5.52 -1.18
N LEU A 290 -22.97 4.28 -1.05
CA LEU A 290 -24.39 3.92 -0.90
C LEU A 290 -24.81 3.73 0.56
N SER A 291 -23.87 3.71 1.51
CA SER A 291 -24.18 3.45 2.91
C SER A 291 -24.91 4.62 3.58
N LYS A 292 -25.38 4.43 4.81
CA LYS A 292 -25.88 5.54 5.67
C LYS A 292 -24.74 6.25 6.38
N GLN A 293 -23.67 5.52 6.67
CA GLN A 293 -22.51 6.00 7.39
C GLN A 293 -21.30 5.12 7.09
N ILE A 294 -20.11 5.71 7.16
CA ILE A 294 -18.83 5.03 7.13
C ILE A 294 -18.19 5.16 8.50
N ILE A 295 -17.70 4.06 9.07
CA ILE A 295 -16.97 4.09 10.34
C ILE A 295 -15.72 3.23 10.20
N GLY A 296 -14.57 3.71 10.68
CA GLY A 296 -13.40 2.86 10.70
C GLY A 296 -12.17 3.47 11.32
N LEU A 297 -11.10 2.68 11.36
CA LEU A 297 -9.80 3.15 11.82
C LEU A 297 -9.13 4.04 10.80
N ARG A 298 -8.31 4.95 11.32
CA ARG A 298 -7.39 5.72 10.50
C ARG A 298 -6.56 4.77 9.63
N SER A 299 -6.82 4.83 8.33
CA SER A 299 -6.21 3.94 7.34
C SER A 299 -6.16 4.65 5.98
N GLY A 300 -5.28 4.19 5.10
CA GLY A 300 -5.17 4.73 3.76
C GLY A 300 -6.43 4.51 2.91
N PHE A 301 -7.25 3.52 3.22
CA PHE A 301 -8.53 3.32 2.52
C PHE A 301 -9.56 4.39 2.94
N ILE A 302 -9.68 4.68 4.24
CA ILE A 302 -10.57 5.73 4.74
C ILE A 302 -10.24 7.10 4.13
N GLU A 303 -8.96 7.41 3.87
CA GLU A 303 -8.57 8.66 3.22
C GLU A 303 -9.27 8.87 1.87
N VAL A 304 -9.40 7.81 1.07
CA VAL A 304 -10.08 7.90 -0.24
C VAL A 304 -11.56 8.17 -0.06
N LEU A 305 -12.19 7.51 0.93
CA LEU A 305 -13.62 7.64 1.23
C LEU A 305 -14.02 9.04 1.69
N THR A 306 -13.07 9.85 2.19
CA THR A 306 -13.36 11.25 2.58
C THR A 306 -13.85 12.13 1.44
N THR A 307 -13.67 11.70 0.19
CA THR A 307 -14.16 12.41 -1.00
C THR A 307 -15.65 12.19 -1.29
N ILE A 308 -16.31 11.25 -0.59
CA ILE A 308 -17.73 10.95 -0.74
C ILE A 308 -18.55 12.06 -0.06
N ARG A 309 -19.27 12.85 -0.84
CA ARG A 309 -19.87 14.11 -0.36
C ARG A 309 -21.10 13.98 0.52
N ASN A 310 -21.86 12.90 0.40
CA ASN A 310 -23.19 12.82 1.02
C ASN A 310 -23.25 11.82 2.19
N ILE A 311 -22.10 11.35 2.64
CA ILE A 311 -22.00 10.30 3.66
C ILE A 311 -21.22 10.83 4.85
N ARG A 312 -21.75 10.60 6.06
CA ARG A 312 -21.03 10.87 7.30
C ARG A 312 -19.93 9.82 7.48
N LEU A 313 -18.72 10.27 7.79
CA LEU A 313 -17.57 9.41 8.07
C LEU A 313 -17.09 9.65 9.50
N THR A 314 -17.05 8.58 10.29
CA THR A 314 -16.45 8.57 11.63
C THR A 314 -15.12 7.84 11.58
N CYS A 315 -14.02 8.55 11.87
CA CYS A 315 -12.68 7.99 11.90
C CYS A 315 -12.17 7.87 13.34
N LEU A 316 -11.68 6.69 13.66
CA LEU A 316 -11.12 6.34 14.95
C LEU A 316 -9.59 6.39 14.89
N TYR A 317 -9.01 7.07 15.85
CA TYR A 317 -7.57 7.22 16.01
C TYR A 317 -7.10 6.42 17.22
N THR A 318 -6.04 5.64 17.01
CA THR A 318 -5.31 4.91 18.04
C THR A 318 -3.82 5.17 17.83
N ASP A 319 -2.98 4.69 18.74
CA ASP A 319 -1.54 4.78 18.60
C ASP A 319 -1.05 4.12 17.31
N PHE A 320 -0.02 4.68 16.69
CA PHE A 320 0.73 3.96 15.66
C PHE A 320 1.62 2.90 16.31
N LYS A 321 1.58 1.69 15.75
CA LYS A 321 2.43 0.54 16.13
C LYS A 321 3.90 0.83 15.84
N ASP A 322 4.80 0.12 16.54
CA ASP A 322 6.20 0.04 16.12
C ASP A 322 6.29 -0.67 14.76
N ARG A 323 6.79 0.05 13.75
CA ARG A 323 6.96 -0.42 12.37
C ARG A 323 8.45 -0.44 11.98
N GLY A 324 9.34 -0.61 12.96
CA GLY A 324 10.79 -0.72 12.77
C GLY A 324 11.48 0.64 12.80
N GLU A 325 11.83 1.17 11.62
CA GLU A 325 12.42 2.52 11.50
C GLU A 325 11.39 3.61 11.79
N LEU A 326 10.11 3.32 11.57
CA LEU A 326 8.98 4.17 11.94
C LEU A 326 8.52 3.80 13.35
N LYS A 327 8.98 4.59 14.32
CA LYS A 327 8.69 4.40 15.75
C LYS A 327 7.23 4.71 16.11
N PRO A 328 6.72 4.18 17.23
CA PRO A 328 5.37 4.48 17.70
C PRO A 328 5.08 5.98 17.81
N ILE A 329 3.81 6.34 17.67
CA ILE A 329 3.26 7.70 17.85
C ILE A 329 1.95 7.56 18.61
N ASP A 330 1.75 8.37 19.65
CA ASP A 330 0.52 8.37 20.42
C ASP A 330 -0.68 8.89 19.60
N ALA A 331 -1.89 8.45 19.94
CA ALA A 331 -3.10 8.74 19.19
C ALA A 331 -3.40 10.25 19.04
N GLU A 332 -3.01 11.09 20.00
CA GLU A 332 -3.22 12.53 19.92
C GLU A 332 -2.30 13.15 18.86
N THR A 333 -1.02 12.78 18.87
CA THR A 333 -0.07 13.19 17.83
C THR A 333 -0.46 12.64 16.46
N VAL A 334 -0.98 11.40 16.38
CA VAL A 334 -1.52 10.85 15.13
C VAL A 334 -2.69 11.68 14.62
N LEU A 335 -3.67 12.00 15.47
CA LEU A 335 -4.82 12.82 15.08
C LEU A 335 -4.39 14.19 14.56
N LYS A 336 -3.46 14.87 15.26
CA LYS A 336 -2.95 16.18 14.83
C LYS A 336 -2.22 16.12 13.49
N GLY A 337 -1.35 15.13 13.31
CA GLY A 337 -0.50 14.99 12.11
C GLY A 337 -1.22 14.39 10.90
N PHE A 338 -2.31 13.63 11.11
CA PHE A 338 -2.97 12.83 10.10
C PHE A 338 -4.51 12.99 10.09
N SER A 339 -5.03 14.12 10.58
CA SER A 339 -6.47 14.45 10.54
C SER A 339 -7.00 14.37 9.10
N LEU A 340 -8.09 13.62 8.93
CA LEU A 340 -8.82 13.52 7.67
C LEU A 340 -9.38 14.87 7.23
N LYS A 341 -9.69 15.78 8.16
CA LYS A 341 -10.22 17.12 7.83
C LYS A 341 -9.23 17.95 7.01
N LYS A 342 -7.92 17.67 7.11
CA LYS A 342 -6.87 18.35 6.34
C LYS A 342 -6.52 17.65 5.01
N LEU A 343 -7.28 16.66 4.59
CA LEU A 343 -7.11 16.02 3.27
C LEU A 343 -7.79 16.81 2.15
N PRO A 344 -7.41 16.60 0.88
CA PRO A 344 -8.07 17.25 -0.24
C PRO A 344 -9.50 16.73 -0.42
N ASN A 345 -10.36 17.60 -0.97
CA ASN A 345 -11.75 17.33 -1.36
C ASN A 345 -12.70 16.96 -0.21
N VAL A 346 -12.28 17.17 1.03
CA VAL A 346 -13.08 16.81 2.22
C VAL A 346 -14.14 17.86 2.52
N ILE A 347 -15.34 17.38 2.85
CA ILE A 347 -16.39 18.19 3.49
C ILE A 347 -16.26 18.00 4.99
N GLU A 348 -15.59 18.94 5.67
CA GLU A 348 -15.19 18.78 7.08
C GLU A 348 -16.38 18.51 8.02
N ASN A 349 -17.56 19.07 7.73
CA ASN A 349 -18.78 18.85 8.51
C ASN A 349 -19.27 17.40 8.50
N ASN A 350 -18.90 16.60 7.49
CA ASN A 350 -19.26 15.20 7.40
C ASN A 350 -18.27 14.29 8.14
N ILE A 351 -17.15 14.83 8.62
CA ILE A 351 -16.08 14.05 9.26
C ILE A 351 -16.16 14.22 10.78
N SER A 352 -16.39 13.11 11.47
CA SER A 352 -16.22 13.00 12.92
C SER A 352 -14.91 12.25 13.20
N GLU A 353 -14.05 12.79 14.07
CA GLU A 353 -12.77 12.17 14.44
C GLU A 353 -12.73 12.01 15.96
N SER A 354 -12.37 10.82 16.43
CA SER A 354 -12.24 10.54 17.86
C SER A 354 -11.05 9.65 18.15
N ILE A 355 -10.46 9.82 19.33
CA ILE A 355 -9.44 8.92 19.85
C ILE A 355 -10.14 7.74 20.53
N CYS A 356 -9.82 6.53 20.09
CA CYS A 356 -10.31 5.29 20.67
C CYS A 356 -9.25 4.77 21.65
N GLN A 357 -9.43 5.02 22.95
CA GLN A 357 -8.56 4.45 23.97
C GLN A 357 -9.04 3.03 24.31
N ASN A 358 -8.11 2.08 24.44
CA ASN A 358 -8.41 0.67 24.73
C ASN A 358 -9.21 0.43 26.05
N ASN A 359 -9.39 1.45 26.89
CA ASN A 359 -10.02 1.35 28.21
C ASN A 359 -11.35 2.09 28.39
N ASN A 360 -11.85 2.86 27.42
CA ASN A 360 -13.11 3.60 27.61
C ASN A 360 -14.31 2.90 26.95
N LYS A 361 -15.24 2.46 27.80
CA LYS A 361 -16.61 2.07 27.49
C LYS A 361 -17.51 3.27 27.10
N GLU A 362 -16.93 4.39 26.67
CA GLU A 362 -17.73 5.55 26.31
C GLU A 362 -18.35 5.34 24.93
N SER A 363 -19.65 5.10 24.99
CA SER A 363 -20.61 4.90 23.93
C SER A 363 -20.47 5.95 22.84
N ILE A 364 -20.10 5.50 21.64
CA ILE A 364 -20.17 6.36 20.47
C ILE A 364 -21.63 6.41 20.05
N CYS A 365 -22.27 7.50 20.44
CA CYS A 365 -23.56 7.93 19.91
C CYS A 365 -23.41 8.17 18.40
N CYS A 366 -23.48 7.09 17.61
CA CYS A 366 -23.06 7.10 16.20
C CYS A 366 -24.14 7.58 15.23
N LEU A 367 -25.39 7.72 15.67
CA LEU A 367 -26.47 8.32 14.90
C LEU A 367 -27.31 9.19 15.85
N LYS A 368 -26.98 10.49 15.98
CA LYS A 368 -28.02 11.44 16.39
C LYS A 368 -28.98 11.57 15.21
N LYS A 369 -30.26 11.29 15.46
CA LYS A 369 -31.39 11.43 14.52
C LYS A 369 -31.36 12.74 13.77
#